data_AF-A0A0E0BVS0-F1
#
_entry.id   AF-A0A0E0BVS0-F1
#
_cell.length_a   1.000
_cell.length_b   1.000
_cell.length_c   1.000
_cell.angle_alpha   90.00
_cell.angle_beta   90.00
_cell.angle_gamma   90.00
#
_symmetry.space_group_name_H-M   'P 1'
#
loop_
_entity.id
_entity.type
_entity.pdbx_description
1 polymer ?
#
loop_
_entity_poly.entity_id
_entity_poly.type
_entity_poly.pdbx_seq_one_letter_code
_entity_poly.pdbx_strand_id
1 'polypeptide(L)'
;MKPTTGTAAAAAAFDRRWLLPLAIGSALSLLLLVLLTTFPLPFPFPSSAASRPPNPTLFVEHKLAPSPPSTASPPRFAYLISGSAGDAAALRRVLLALYHPRNLYILHLDAEAPDSDRANLAADLADHPVIAAAANVHVIQRANLVTYRGPTMVANTLHAAAAFLYTNQHPHLEWDWFINLSASDYPLLTQDDLIHVFSKLPRGLNFIDHTSNIGWKEYQRAKPVIIDPGLYMKKKADVFWIPQRRSVPTAFKLFTGHNRCPTAQICCFFSLTSLLITLGTVKTSS
;
A
#
# COMPACT_ATOMS: atom_id res chain seq x y z
N MET A 1 71.52 -3.96 44.50
CA MET A 1 71.23 -2.88 45.45
C MET A 1 69.93 -2.19 45.04
N LYS A 2 68.95 -2.13 45.94
CA LYS A 2 67.71 -1.34 45.83
C LYS A 2 68.04 0.15 46.08
N PRO A 3 67.29 1.10 45.50
CA PRO A 3 66.20 1.76 46.27
C PRO A 3 64.96 2.04 45.38
N THR A 4 63.70 1.74 45.72
CA THR A 4 62.70 2.41 46.62
C THR A 4 62.61 3.94 46.56
N THR A 5 61.46 4.44 46.07
CA THR A 5 60.58 5.54 46.55
C THR A 5 59.74 6.03 45.36
N GLY A 6 58.47 6.40 45.42
CA GLY A 6 57.48 6.48 46.48
C GLY A 6 56.10 6.67 45.83
N THR A 7 55.07 6.11 46.43
CA THR A 7 53.67 6.17 45.97
C THR A 7 53.06 7.52 46.38
N ALA A 8 52.59 8.31 45.42
CA ALA A 8 51.73 9.47 45.68
C ALA A 8 50.31 9.17 45.18
N ALA A 9 49.37 9.04 46.11
CA ALA A 9 47.95 8.90 45.82
C ALA A 9 47.39 10.25 45.34
N ALA A 10 47.04 10.35 44.07
CA ALA A 10 46.25 11.46 43.55
C ALA A 10 44.76 11.16 43.80
N ALA A 11 44.16 11.85 44.76
CA ALA A 11 42.71 11.88 44.92
C ALA A 11 42.09 12.54 43.68
N ALA A 12 41.34 11.77 42.90
CA ALA A 12 40.60 12.27 41.75
C ALA A 12 39.48 13.20 42.23
N ALA A 13 39.62 14.50 41.99
CA ALA A 13 38.55 15.45 42.18
C ALA A 13 37.45 15.18 41.12
N PHE A 14 36.30 14.68 41.56
CA PHE A 14 35.14 14.44 40.69
C PHE A 14 34.56 15.75 40.18
N ASP A 15 34.43 15.87 38.85
CA ASP A 15 33.89 17.04 38.17
C ASP A 15 32.36 17.12 38.35
N ARG A 16 31.90 18.03 39.23
CA ARG A 16 30.50 18.18 39.67
C ARG A 16 29.60 18.94 38.68
N ARG A 17 30.10 19.31 37.51
CA ARG A 17 29.41 20.16 36.52
C ARG A 17 28.10 19.56 35.99
N TRP A 18 27.95 18.24 36.03
CA TRP A 18 26.75 17.53 35.59
C TRP A 18 25.59 17.53 36.60
N LEU A 19 25.86 17.90 37.86
CA LEU A 19 24.83 17.93 38.90
C LEU A 19 23.83 19.09 38.69
N LEU A 20 24.30 20.20 38.14
CA LEU A 20 23.46 21.37 37.84
C LEU A 20 22.41 21.12 36.75
N PRO A 21 22.75 20.61 35.54
CA PRO A 21 21.74 20.32 34.53
C PRO A 21 20.78 19.20 34.98
N LEU A 22 21.26 18.23 35.76
CA LEU A 22 20.42 17.16 36.31
C LEU A 22 19.41 17.71 37.34
N ALA A 23 19.84 18.60 38.24
CA ALA A 23 18.98 19.23 39.23
C ALA A 23 17.95 20.19 38.59
N ILE A 24 18.34 20.92 37.54
CA ILE A 24 17.42 21.79 36.79
C ILE A 24 16.38 20.95 36.05
N GLY A 25 16.80 19.85 35.41
CA GLY A 25 15.89 18.93 34.72
C GLY A 25 14.90 18.25 35.67
N SER A 26 15.35 17.82 36.85
CA SER A 26 14.46 17.21 37.84
C SER A 26 13.48 18.21 38.45
N ALA A 27 13.92 19.45 38.72
CA ALA A 27 13.06 20.52 39.21
C ALA A 27 11.98 20.91 38.18
N LEU A 28 12.33 21.01 36.89
CA LEU A 28 11.37 21.29 35.81
C LEU A 28 10.34 20.16 35.65
N SER A 29 10.77 18.91 35.76
CA SER A 29 9.87 17.75 35.68
C SER A 29 8.87 17.72 36.85
N LEU A 30 9.35 17.97 38.08
CA LEU A 30 8.49 18.07 39.26
C LEU A 30 7.52 19.25 39.16
N LEU A 31 7.96 20.41 38.66
CA LEU A 31 7.09 21.55 38.42
C LEU A 31 5.97 21.21 37.42
N LEU A 32 6.28 20.49 36.33
CA LEU A 32 5.30 20.09 35.32
C LEU A 32 4.26 19.12 35.91
N LEU A 33 4.70 18.19 36.76
CA LEU A 33 3.84 17.21 37.44
C LEU A 33 2.90 17.88 38.45
N VAL A 34 3.40 18.87 39.20
CA VAL A 34 2.58 19.69 40.10
C VAL A 34 1.58 20.53 39.30
N LEU A 35 1.98 21.09 38.16
CA LEU A 35 1.09 21.89 37.31
C LEU A 35 -0.06 21.04 36.71
N LEU A 36 0.22 19.79 36.33
CA LEU A 36 -0.80 18.86 35.84
C LEU A 36 -1.79 18.37 36.92
N THR A 37 -1.39 18.39 38.20
CA THR A 37 -2.20 17.84 39.30
C THR A 37 -2.95 18.93 40.09
N THR A 38 -2.48 20.18 40.05
CA THR A 38 -3.08 21.30 40.80
C THR A 38 -4.06 22.14 39.99
N PHE A 39 -3.96 22.13 38.66
CA PHE A 39 -4.92 22.80 37.78
C PHE A 39 -5.82 21.78 37.09
N PRO A 40 -7.09 21.63 37.50
CA PRO A 40 -8.06 20.93 36.68
C PRO A 40 -8.24 21.73 35.39
N LEU A 41 -7.63 21.27 34.30
CA LEU A 41 -7.95 21.75 32.96
C LEU A 41 -9.48 21.60 32.79
N PRO A 42 -10.20 22.65 32.33
CA PRO A 42 -11.61 22.51 32.00
C PRO A 42 -11.68 21.68 30.71
N PHE A 43 -11.65 20.36 30.85
CA PHE A 43 -12.09 19.46 29.80
C PHE A 43 -13.62 19.50 29.83
N PRO A 44 -14.30 20.09 28.84
CA PRO A 44 -15.73 19.87 28.71
C PRO A 44 -15.89 18.41 28.31
N PHE A 45 -16.21 17.55 29.26
CA PHE A 45 -16.81 16.25 28.96
C PHE A 45 -18.17 16.53 28.30
N PRO A 46 -18.41 16.15 27.04
CA PRO A 46 -19.76 16.18 26.50
C PRO A 46 -20.52 15.00 27.12
N SER A 47 -21.12 15.23 28.29
CA SER A 47 -22.21 14.41 28.79
C SER A 47 -23.48 14.82 28.06
N SER A 48 -23.85 14.11 27.00
CA SER A 48 -25.23 13.95 26.55
C SER A 48 -25.30 12.90 25.46
N ALA A 49 -25.76 11.72 25.86
CA ALA A 49 -26.46 10.82 24.97
C ALA A 49 -27.72 11.54 24.46
N ALA A 50 -27.64 12.08 23.25
CA ALA A 50 -28.81 12.37 22.44
C ALA A 50 -28.71 11.47 21.21
N SER A 51 -29.58 10.47 21.16
CA SER A 51 -29.84 9.64 19.99
C SER A 51 -30.38 10.51 18.85
N ARG A 52 -29.49 11.23 18.18
CA ARG A 52 -29.80 11.87 16.91
C ARG A 52 -29.99 10.74 15.89
N PRO A 53 -31.15 10.63 15.21
CA PRO A 53 -31.28 9.65 14.15
C PRO A 53 -30.15 9.88 13.14
N PRO A 54 -29.47 8.82 12.65
CA PRO A 54 -28.39 8.98 11.71
C PRO A 54 -28.92 9.72 10.47
N ASN A 55 -28.33 10.87 10.16
CA ASN A 55 -28.62 11.58 8.92
C ASN A 55 -28.26 10.65 7.75
N PRO A 56 -29.24 10.16 6.97
CA PRO A 56 -28.97 9.19 5.90
C PRO A 56 -28.13 9.80 4.76
N THR A 57 -27.97 11.13 4.73
CA THR A 57 -27.27 11.88 3.68
C THR A 57 -25.75 11.90 3.81
N LEU A 58 -25.18 11.47 4.95
CA LEU A 58 -23.72 11.39 5.14
C LEU A 58 -23.11 10.09 4.61
N PHE A 59 -23.95 9.07 4.45
CA PHE A 59 -23.57 7.71 4.07
C PHE A 59 -24.07 7.45 2.65
N VAL A 60 -23.18 7.10 1.73
CA VAL A 60 -23.49 6.88 0.31
C VAL A 60 -24.37 5.63 0.11
N GLU A 61 -24.52 4.82 1.15
CA GLU A 61 -25.36 3.64 1.26
C GLU A 61 -26.80 3.88 0.80
N HIS A 62 -27.38 5.07 1.01
CA HIS A 62 -28.73 5.39 0.52
C HIS A 62 -28.80 5.68 -0.99
N LYS A 63 -27.66 6.00 -1.63
CA LYS A 63 -27.54 6.20 -3.09
C LYS A 63 -27.12 4.92 -3.82
N LEU A 64 -26.53 3.98 -3.10
CA LEU A 64 -26.26 2.64 -3.58
C LEU A 64 -27.54 1.82 -3.40
N ALA A 65 -28.52 1.98 -4.30
CA ALA A 65 -29.62 1.01 -4.37
C ALA A 65 -28.98 -0.38 -4.53
N PRO A 66 -29.09 -1.28 -3.54
CA PRO A 66 -28.48 -2.60 -3.65
C PRO A 66 -29.20 -3.29 -4.80
N SER A 67 -28.46 -3.75 -5.81
CA SER A 67 -28.99 -4.86 -6.60
C SER A 67 -29.30 -5.97 -5.60
N PRO A 68 -30.43 -6.71 -5.75
CA PRO A 68 -30.73 -7.83 -4.85
C PRO A 68 -29.47 -8.68 -4.68
N PRO A 69 -29.14 -9.15 -3.46
CA PRO A 69 -27.97 -9.98 -3.25
C PRO A 69 -28.10 -11.13 -4.23
N SER A 70 -27.21 -11.14 -5.22
CA SER A 70 -27.21 -12.21 -6.19
C SER A 70 -27.09 -13.50 -5.39
N THR A 71 -27.88 -14.50 -5.73
CA THR A 71 -27.75 -15.89 -5.29
C THR A 71 -26.41 -16.51 -5.74
N ALA A 72 -25.35 -15.70 -5.79
CA ALA A 72 -24.15 -15.90 -6.56
C ALA A 72 -23.13 -16.72 -5.81
N SER A 73 -22.35 -17.42 -6.60
CA SER A 73 -21.15 -18.11 -6.19
C SER A 73 -20.25 -17.21 -5.32
N PRO A 74 -19.48 -17.80 -4.38
CA PRO A 74 -18.52 -17.06 -3.58
C PRO A 74 -17.56 -16.26 -4.47
N PRO A 75 -17.23 -15.01 -4.11
CA PRO A 75 -16.39 -14.18 -4.96
C PRO A 75 -15.02 -14.77 -5.22
N ARG A 76 -14.42 -14.29 -6.30
CA ARG A 76 -13.06 -14.62 -6.70
C ARG A 76 -12.24 -13.34 -6.84
N PHE A 77 -11.03 -13.38 -6.29
CA PHE A 77 -10.12 -12.24 -6.28
C PHE A 77 -8.95 -12.48 -7.25
N ALA A 78 -8.52 -11.42 -7.92
CA ALA A 78 -7.32 -11.38 -8.73
C ALA A 78 -6.27 -10.50 -8.03
N TYR A 79 -5.19 -11.12 -7.55
CA TYR A 79 -4.13 -10.46 -6.80
C TYR A 79 -2.92 -10.19 -7.68
N LEU A 80 -2.52 -8.92 -7.79
CA LEU A 80 -1.17 -8.55 -8.20
C LEU A 80 -0.30 -8.40 -6.96
N ILE A 81 0.78 -9.19 -6.84
CA ILE A 81 1.77 -9.04 -5.77
C ILE A 81 3.08 -8.59 -6.41
N SER A 82 3.51 -7.36 -6.14
CA SER A 82 4.69 -6.75 -6.75
C SER A 82 5.85 -6.60 -5.77
N GLY A 83 7.07 -6.81 -6.23
CA GLY A 83 8.31 -6.58 -5.48
C GLY A 83 9.46 -6.21 -6.39
N SER A 84 10.63 -6.01 -5.79
CA SER A 84 11.87 -5.68 -6.49
C SER A 84 13.01 -6.62 -6.09
N ALA A 85 14.26 -6.24 -6.36
CA ALA A 85 15.43 -7.03 -6.01
C ALA A 85 15.44 -7.38 -4.51
N GLY A 86 15.59 -8.67 -4.19
CA GLY A 86 15.57 -9.18 -2.82
C GLY A 86 14.18 -9.54 -2.25
N ASP A 87 13.09 -9.21 -2.95
CA ASP A 87 11.73 -9.44 -2.42
C ASP A 87 11.14 -10.81 -2.75
N ALA A 88 11.85 -11.71 -3.46
CA ALA A 88 11.30 -12.98 -3.91
C ALA A 88 10.70 -13.83 -2.76
N ALA A 89 11.42 -13.92 -1.63
CA ALA A 89 10.94 -14.63 -0.44
C ALA A 89 9.72 -13.94 0.20
N ALA A 90 9.70 -12.61 0.20
CA ALA A 90 8.57 -11.84 0.72
C ALA A 90 7.32 -12.01 -0.16
N LEU A 91 7.47 -12.01 -1.48
CA LEU A 91 6.37 -12.31 -2.42
C LEU A 91 5.79 -13.69 -2.17
N ARG A 92 6.65 -14.71 -2.04
CA ARG A 92 6.22 -16.08 -1.72
C ARG A 92 5.47 -16.11 -0.38
N ARG A 93 5.98 -15.44 0.65
CA ARG A 93 5.33 -15.34 1.97
C ARG A 93 3.93 -14.72 1.87
N VAL A 94 3.78 -13.62 1.13
CA VAL A 94 2.49 -12.93 0.94
C VAL A 94 1.52 -13.80 0.15
N LEU A 95 1.97 -14.43 -0.93
CA LEU A 95 1.16 -15.36 -1.71
C LEU A 95 0.63 -16.49 -0.82
N LEU A 96 1.49 -17.15 -0.05
CA LEU A 96 1.09 -18.27 0.80
C LEU A 96 0.09 -17.86 1.88
N ALA A 97 0.21 -16.64 2.42
CA ALA A 97 -0.74 -16.11 3.40
C ALA A 97 -2.11 -15.79 2.79
N LEU A 98 -2.15 -15.47 1.49
CA LEU A 98 -3.36 -15.12 0.75
C LEU A 98 -3.94 -16.29 -0.05
N TYR A 99 -3.24 -17.42 -0.13
CA TYR A 99 -3.53 -18.42 -1.14
C TYR A 99 -4.89 -19.08 -0.91
N HIS A 100 -5.64 -19.19 -2.00
CA HIS A 100 -6.93 -19.86 -2.07
C HIS A 100 -7.13 -20.34 -3.51
N PRO A 101 -7.54 -21.60 -3.75
CA PRO A 101 -7.59 -22.21 -5.09
C PRO A 101 -8.62 -21.57 -6.05
N ARG A 102 -9.56 -20.77 -5.52
CA ARG A 102 -10.56 -20.04 -6.34
C ARG A 102 -10.06 -18.70 -6.89
N ASN A 103 -9.01 -18.15 -6.31
CA ASN A 103 -8.48 -16.83 -6.65
C ASN A 103 -7.39 -16.97 -7.71
N LEU A 104 -7.02 -15.84 -8.32
CA LEU A 104 -5.94 -15.75 -9.31
C LEU A 104 -4.82 -14.88 -8.78
N TYR A 105 -3.58 -15.23 -9.13
CA TYR A 105 -2.39 -14.52 -8.63
C TYR A 105 -1.41 -14.24 -9.76
N ILE A 106 -0.96 -13.00 -9.85
CA ILE A 106 0.17 -12.59 -10.67
C ILE A 106 1.24 -12.04 -9.73
N LEU A 107 2.42 -12.66 -9.78
CA LEU A 107 3.61 -12.21 -9.05
C LEU A 107 4.53 -11.48 -10.02
N HIS A 108 4.92 -10.27 -9.64
CA HIS A 108 5.82 -9.42 -10.42
C HIS A 108 7.02 -9.01 -9.57
N LEU A 109 8.17 -9.61 -9.83
CA LEU A 109 9.46 -9.03 -9.43
C LEU A 109 9.94 -8.14 -10.56
N ASP A 110 10.25 -6.88 -10.29
CA ASP A 110 10.69 -5.95 -11.33
C ASP A 110 12.04 -6.34 -11.96
N ALA A 111 12.38 -5.66 -13.06
CA ALA A 111 13.60 -5.93 -13.82
C ALA A 111 14.90 -5.52 -13.08
N GLU A 112 14.82 -4.95 -11.88
CA GLU A 112 16.00 -4.77 -11.03
C GLU A 112 16.43 -6.10 -10.40
N ALA A 113 15.47 -6.98 -10.11
CA ALA A 113 15.77 -8.33 -9.66
C ALA A 113 16.44 -9.16 -10.78
N PRO A 114 17.44 -10.00 -10.45
CA PRO A 114 18.02 -10.94 -11.39
C PRO A 114 16.97 -11.87 -12.02
N ASP A 115 17.19 -12.26 -13.27
CA ASP A 115 16.33 -13.24 -13.97
C ASP A 115 16.24 -14.58 -13.21
N SER A 116 17.32 -14.95 -12.52
CA SER A 116 17.37 -16.13 -11.65
C SER A 116 16.36 -16.08 -10.52
N ASP A 117 16.09 -14.91 -9.93
CA ASP A 117 15.15 -14.80 -8.82
C ASP A 117 13.72 -15.09 -9.28
N ARG A 118 13.37 -14.65 -10.50
CA ARG A 118 12.07 -14.93 -11.13
C ARG A 118 11.95 -16.39 -11.55
N ALA A 119 13.00 -16.96 -12.12
CA ALA A 119 13.04 -18.36 -12.51
C ALA A 119 12.92 -19.29 -11.28
N ASN A 120 13.68 -19.01 -10.22
CA ASN A 120 13.65 -19.78 -8.97
C ASN A 120 12.28 -19.64 -8.29
N LEU A 121 11.73 -18.42 -8.19
CA LEU A 121 10.39 -18.21 -7.63
C LEU A 121 9.33 -18.99 -8.41
N ALA A 122 9.40 -19.03 -9.74
CA ALA A 122 8.47 -19.79 -10.56
C ALA A 122 8.62 -21.30 -10.36
N ALA A 123 9.85 -21.81 -10.29
CA ALA A 123 10.14 -23.22 -10.02
C ALA A 123 9.63 -23.63 -8.63
N ASP A 124 9.95 -22.87 -7.60
CA ASP A 124 9.52 -23.12 -6.21
C ASP A 124 7.99 -23.19 -6.06
N LEU A 125 7.26 -22.39 -6.85
CA LEU A 125 5.79 -22.38 -6.84
C LEU A 125 5.20 -23.52 -7.67
N ALA A 126 5.87 -23.93 -8.75
CA ALA A 126 5.49 -25.09 -9.55
C ALA A 126 5.69 -26.41 -8.78
N ASP A 127 6.66 -26.45 -7.86
CA ASP A 127 6.91 -27.61 -7.00
C ASP A 127 5.91 -27.70 -5.83
N HIS A 128 5.14 -26.64 -5.54
CA HIS A 128 4.17 -26.64 -4.45
C HIS A 128 2.88 -27.36 -4.88
N PRO A 129 2.52 -28.51 -4.28
CA PRO A 129 1.51 -29.43 -4.82
C PRO A 129 0.12 -28.79 -4.98
N VAL A 130 -0.30 -27.96 -4.02
CA VAL A 130 -1.61 -27.29 -4.06
C VAL A 130 -1.66 -26.19 -5.12
N ILE A 131 -0.54 -25.52 -5.37
CA ILE A 131 -0.44 -24.41 -6.34
C ILE A 131 -0.36 -24.99 -7.75
N ALA A 132 0.48 -26.01 -7.92
CA ALA A 132 0.61 -26.76 -9.17
C ALA A 132 -0.73 -27.36 -9.62
N ALA A 133 -1.49 -27.95 -8.69
CA ALA A 133 -2.79 -28.56 -8.99
C ALA A 133 -3.86 -27.53 -9.39
N ALA A 134 -3.85 -26.34 -8.79
CA ALA A 134 -4.85 -25.31 -9.09
C ALA A 134 -4.51 -24.47 -10.34
N ALA A 135 -3.23 -24.42 -10.73
CA ALA A 135 -2.74 -23.70 -11.91
C ALA A 135 -3.21 -22.23 -11.99
N ASN A 136 -3.33 -21.57 -10.84
CA ASN A 136 -3.92 -20.24 -10.68
C ASN A 136 -2.92 -19.15 -10.27
N VAL A 137 -1.61 -19.46 -10.31
CA VAL A 137 -0.51 -18.55 -9.97
C VAL A 137 0.40 -18.38 -11.18
N HIS A 138 0.71 -17.14 -11.54
CA HIS A 138 1.58 -16.80 -12.64
C HIS A 138 2.70 -15.85 -12.19
N VAL A 139 3.96 -16.20 -12.49
CA VAL A 139 5.11 -15.31 -12.26
C VAL A 139 5.48 -14.64 -13.58
N ILE A 140 5.50 -13.31 -13.62
CA ILE A 140 5.90 -12.55 -14.81
C ILE A 140 7.40 -12.77 -15.05
N GLN A 141 7.74 -13.48 -16.12
CA GLN A 141 9.13 -13.77 -16.46
C GLN A 141 9.84 -12.56 -17.09
N ARG A 142 9.15 -11.88 -18.01
CA ARG A 142 9.64 -10.68 -18.69
C ARG A 142 9.15 -9.43 -17.97
N ALA A 143 9.80 -9.13 -16.86
CA ALA A 143 9.42 -8.04 -15.98
C ALA A 143 9.73 -6.66 -16.57
N ASN A 144 8.95 -5.67 -16.16
CA ASN A 144 9.23 -4.27 -16.43
C ASN A 144 10.06 -3.69 -15.28
N LEU A 145 10.81 -2.63 -15.58
CA LEU A 145 11.45 -1.84 -14.52
C LEU A 145 10.39 -0.97 -13.84
N VAL A 146 10.39 -0.93 -12.51
CA VAL A 146 9.41 -0.16 -11.75
C VAL A 146 10.13 0.89 -10.89
N THR A 147 9.93 2.15 -11.21
CA THR A 147 10.48 3.28 -10.48
C THR A 147 9.49 3.75 -9.43
N TYR A 148 9.95 3.92 -8.20
CA TYR A 148 9.13 4.47 -7.11
C TYR A 148 8.67 5.90 -7.45
N ARG A 149 7.38 6.19 -7.25
CA ARG A 149 6.69 7.44 -7.65
C ARG A 149 6.66 7.71 -9.16
N GLY A 150 7.15 6.78 -9.98
CA GLY A 150 7.13 6.89 -11.43
C GLY A 150 5.83 6.35 -12.04
N PRO A 151 5.49 6.78 -13.28
CA PRO A 151 4.43 6.20 -14.09
C PRO A 151 4.60 4.70 -14.34
N THR A 152 5.81 4.16 -14.30
CA THR A 152 6.07 2.71 -14.42
C THR A 152 5.35 1.88 -13.35
N MET A 153 5.14 2.43 -12.15
CA MET A 153 4.36 1.76 -11.09
C MET A 153 2.91 1.54 -11.51
N VAL A 154 2.27 2.56 -12.09
CA VAL A 154 0.91 2.46 -12.62
C VAL A 154 0.86 1.57 -13.86
N ALA A 155 1.86 1.68 -14.74
CA ALA A 155 1.98 0.85 -15.93
C ALA A 155 2.07 -0.65 -15.57
N ASN A 156 2.80 -1.01 -14.50
CA ASN A 156 2.85 -2.38 -14.01
C ASN A 156 1.47 -2.88 -13.53
N THR A 157 0.74 -2.05 -12.76
CA THR A 157 -0.63 -2.40 -12.34
C THR A 157 -1.56 -2.60 -13.53
N LEU A 158 -1.48 -1.73 -14.55
CA LEU A 158 -2.26 -1.85 -15.78
C LEU A 158 -1.88 -3.08 -16.61
N HIS A 159 -0.60 -3.44 -16.65
CA HIS A 159 -0.12 -4.65 -17.32
C HIS A 159 -0.75 -5.89 -16.68
N ALA A 160 -0.69 -6.01 -15.36
CA ALA A 160 -1.29 -7.14 -14.64
C ALA A 160 -2.81 -7.20 -14.80
N ALA A 161 -3.47 -6.04 -14.70
CA ALA A 161 -4.90 -5.89 -14.96
C ALA A 161 -5.28 -6.40 -16.37
N ALA A 162 -4.52 -6.01 -17.39
CA ALA A 162 -4.73 -6.49 -18.76
C ALA A 162 -4.52 -8.01 -18.89
N ALA A 163 -3.49 -8.56 -18.22
CA ALA A 163 -3.25 -9.99 -18.19
C ALA A 163 -4.41 -10.77 -17.54
N PHE A 164 -4.95 -10.27 -16.42
CA PHE A 164 -6.13 -10.86 -15.78
C PHE A 164 -7.41 -10.76 -16.62
N LEU A 165 -7.59 -9.69 -17.38
CA LEU A 165 -8.73 -9.58 -18.30
C LEU A 165 -8.61 -10.54 -19.48
N TYR A 166 -7.38 -10.76 -19.97
CA TYR A 166 -7.14 -11.74 -21.02
C TYR A 166 -7.47 -13.16 -20.54
N THR A 167 -7.07 -13.53 -19.31
CA THR A 167 -7.40 -14.84 -18.74
C THR A 167 -8.87 -15.01 -18.39
N ASN A 168 -9.59 -13.94 -18.07
CA ASN A 168 -11.04 -13.95 -17.80
C ASN A 168 -11.87 -14.30 -19.06
N GLN A 169 -11.28 -14.30 -20.27
CA GLN A 169 -11.93 -14.86 -21.46
C GLN A 169 -12.14 -16.39 -21.36
N HIS A 170 -11.48 -17.05 -20.42
CA HIS A 170 -11.70 -18.46 -20.12
C HIS A 170 -12.78 -18.61 -19.04
N PRO A 171 -13.90 -19.34 -19.30
CA PRO A 171 -15.03 -19.46 -18.37
C PRO A 171 -14.67 -19.98 -16.96
N HIS A 172 -13.54 -20.69 -16.84
CA HIS A 172 -13.10 -21.25 -15.56
C HIS A 172 -12.31 -20.25 -14.70
N LEU A 173 -11.84 -19.13 -15.27
CA LEU A 173 -10.93 -18.16 -14.67
C LEU A 173 -11.57 -16.77 -14.47
N GLU A 174 -12.90 -16.72 -14.32
CA GLU A 174 -13.59 -15.48 -13.97
C GLU A 174 -13.17 -14.99 -12.58
N TRP A 175 -13.07 -13.66 -12.42
CA TRP A 175 -12.77 -12.98 -11.15
C TRP A 175 -13.63 -11.72 -10.99
N ASP A 176 -13.93 -11.35 -9.75
CA ASP A 176 -14.84 -10.23 -9.43
C ASP A 176 -14.10 -8.94 -9.08
N TRP A 177 -13.03 -9.04 -8.29
CA TRP A 177 -12.24 -7.91 -7.80
C TRP A 177 -10.75 -8.09 -8.03
N PHE A 178 -10.11 -7.02 -8.48
CA PHE A 178 -8.66 -6.90 -8.62
C PHE A 178 -8.07 -6.15 -7.42
N ILE A 179 -7.00 -6.71 -6.86
CA ILE A 179 -6.32 -6.19 -5.66
C ILE A 179 -4.83 -6.12 -5.95
N ASN A 180 -4.22 -4.95 -5.73
CA ASN A 180 -2.78 -4.76 -5.87
C ASN A 180 -2.08 -4.69 -4.51
N LEU A 181 -1.01 -5.47 -4.35
CA LEU A 181 -0.23 -5.62 -3.14
C LEU A 181 1.26 -5.54 -3.46
N SER A 182 2.07 -5.19 -2.45
CA SER A 182 3.52 -5.30 -2.50
C SER A 182 4.05 -6.46 -1.67
N ALA A 183 5.35 -6.71 -1.80
CA ALA A 183 6.15 -7.55 -0.92
C ALA A 183 6.04 -7.19 0.58
N SER A 184 5.79 -5.90 0.89
CA SER A 184 5.71 -5.40 2.26
C SER A 184 4.33 -5.55 2.89
N ASP A 185 3.29 -5.77 2.08
CA ASP A 185 1.93 -5.91 2.57
C ASP A 185 1.72 -7.27 3.26
N TYR A 186 0.71 -7.37 4.12
CA TYR A 186 0.34 -8.64 4.76
C TYR A 186 -1.16 -8.65 5.13
N PRO A 187 -1.89 -9.75 4.88
CA PRO A 187 -3.30 -9.82 5.22
C PRO A 187 -3.52 -9.75 6.74
N LEU A 188 -4.55 -9.00 7.14
CA LEU A 188 -5.06 -8.96 8.53
C LEU A 188 -6.31 -9.82 8.72
N LEU A 189 -6.88 -10.33 7.63
CA LEU A 189 -8.07 -11.17 7.60
C LEU A 189 -7.74 -12.46 6.85
N THR A 190 -8.42 -13.54 7.21
CA THR A 190 -8.32 -14.80 6.46
C THR A 190 -9.03 -14.65 5.11
N GLN A 191 -8.68 -15.51 4.14
CA GLN A 191 -9.37 -15.51 2.85
C GLN A 191 -10.84 -15.88 2.99
N ASP A 192 -11.19 -16.79 3.88
CA ASP A 192 -12.58 -17.20 4.10
C ASP A 192 -13.42 -16.04 4.63
N ASP A 193 -12.90 -15.27 5.58
CA ASP A 193 -13.57 -14.07 6.10
C ASP A 193 -13.73 -13.00 5.02
N LEU A 194 -12.68 -12.79 4.20
CA LEU A 194 -12.74 -11.84 3.10
C LEU A 194 -13.79 -12.24 2.07
N ILE A 195 -13.82 -13.51 1.65
CA ILE A 195 -14.82 -14.07 0.76
C ILE A 195 -16.22 -13.93 1.36
N HIS A 196 -16.38 -14.22 2.65
CA HIS A 196 -17.66 -14.10 3.35
C HIS A 196 -18.18 -12.66 3.35
N VAL A 197 -17.34 -11.68 3.71
CA VAL A 197 -17.74 -10.27 3.74
C VAL A 197 -18.09 -9.78 2.33
N PHE A 198 -17.22 -10.04 1.35
CA PHE A 198 -17.44 -9.59 -0.03
C PHE A 198 -18.58 -10.33 -0.74
N SER A 199 -19.00 -11.52 -0.27
CA SER A 199 -20.20 -12.19 -0.77
C SER A 199 -21.48 -11.37 -0.56
N LYS A 200 -21.50 -10.50 0.46
CA LYS A 200 -22.64 -9.64 0.81
C LYS A 200 -22.61 -8.30 0.09
N LEU A 201 -21.52 -7.97 -0.61
CA LEU A 201 -21.32 -6.69 -1.27
C LEU A 201 -21.68 -6.78 -2.76
N PRO A 202 -22.32 -5.75 -3.33
CA PRO A 202 -22.54 -5.68 -4.77
C PRO A 202 -21.21 -5.75 -5.55
N ARG A 203 -21.14 -6.62 -6.56
CA ARG A 203 -19.92 -6.85 -7.38
C ARG A 203 -19.41 -5.61 -8.13
N GLY A 204 -20.29 -4.64 -8.38
CA GLY A 204 -19.96 -3.39 -9.07
C GLY A 204 -19.22 -2.35 -8.23
N LEU A 205 -18.98 -2.60 -6.94
CA LEU A 205 -18.32 -1.64 -6.05
C LEU A 205 -16.80 -1.64 -6.22
N ASN A 206 -16.21 -0.44 -6.14
CA ASN A 206 -14.77 -0.22 -6.03
C ASN A 206 -14.45 0.35 -4.64
N PHE A 207 -13.33 -0.07 -4.07
CA PHE A 207 -12.87 0.44 -2.77
C PHE A 207 -11.55 1.18 -3.01
N ILE A 208 -11.65 2.51 -3.01
CA ILE A 208 -10.56 3.43 -3.30
C ILE A 208 -10.61 4.55 -2.27
N ASP A 209 -9.55 4.68 -1.48
CA ASP A 209 -9.42 5.84 -0.59
C ASP A 209 -9.01 7.08 -1.40
N HIS A 210 -9.85 8.10 -1.37
CA HIS A 210 -9.64 9.32 -2.14
C HIS A 210 -10.13 10.57 -1.42
N THR A 211 -9.50 11.70 -1.72
CA THR A 211 -9.97 13.03 -1.35
C THR A 211 -9.94 13.97 -2.55
N SER A 212 -10.98 14.78 -2.70
CA SER A 212 -11.02 15.88 -3.65
C SER A 212 -10.37 17.16 -3.12
N ASN A 213 -9.94 17.17 -1.85
CA ASN A 213 -9.23 18.31 -1.28
C ASN A 213 -7.73 18.17 -1.59
N ILE A 214 -7.33 18.71 -2.74
CA ILE A 214 -5.98 18.58 -3.27
C ILE A 214 -5.02 19.55 -2.58
N GLY A 215 -5.47 20.77 -2.27
CA GLY A 215 -4.67 21.81 -1.61
C GLY A 215 -3.29 21.99 -2.25
N TRP A 216 -2.24 21.94 -1.42
CA TRP A 216 -0.85 22.07 -1.88
C TRP A 216 -0.39 20.98 -2.86
N LYS A 217 -1.05 19.81 -2.88
CA LYS A 217 -0.67 18.70 -3.79
C LYS A 217 -0.90 19.05 -5.25
N GLU A 218 -1.75 20.03 -5.57
CA GLU A 218 -2.00 20.43 -6.96
C GLU A 218 -0.70 20.95 -7.58
N TYR A 219 -0.01 21.83 -6.85
CA TYR A 219 1.26 22.40 -7.28
C TYR A 219 2.39 21.38 -7.31
N GLN A 220 2.36 20.37 -6.44
CA GLN A 220 3.42 19.37 -6.33
C GLN A 220 3.20 18.10 -7.17
N ARG A 221 1.97 17.79 -7.60
CA ARG A 221 1.64 16.53 -8.28
C ARG A 221 0.85 16.72 -9.58
N ALA A 222 0.02 17.75 -9.70
CA ALA A 222 -0.78 17.95 -10.92
C ALA A 222 -0.02 18.77 -11.98
N LYS A 223 0.65 19.85 -11.56
CA LYS A 223 1.35 20.78 -12.45
C LYS A 223 2.74 20.34 -12.92
N PRO A 224 3.55 19.62 -12.13
CA PRO A 224 4.87 19.23 -12.61
C PRO A 224 4.80 18.18 -13.70
N VAL A 225 5.84 18.14 -14.52
CA VAL A 225 6.07 17.09 -15.51
C VAL A 225 7.26 16.26 -15.04
N ILE A 226 7.07 14.95 -15.02
CA ILE A 226 8.09 13.99 -14.61
C ILE A 226 8.45 13.10 -15.79
N ILE A 227 9.70 12.67 -15.83
CA ILE A 227 10.14 11.65 -16.77
C ILE A 227 10.70 10.49 -15.97
N ASP A 228 10.30 9.30 -16.39
CA ASP A 228 10.65 8.04 -15.76
C ASP A 228 11.68 7.30 -16.64
N PRO A 229 12.95 7.24 -16.22
CA PRO A 229 13.96 6.48 -16.94
C PRO A 229 13.58 5.01 -17.13
N GLY A 230 12.77 4.44 -16.23
CA GLY A 230 12.35 3.03 -16.31
C GLY A 230 11.52 2.69 -17.55
N LEU A 231 11.03 3.68 -18.29
CA LEU A 231 10.32 3.47 -19.57
C LEU A 231 11.25 3.20 -20.76
N TYR A 232 12.51 3.66 -20.72
CA TYR A 232 13.41 3.60 -21.87
C TYR A 232 14.83 3.15 -21.54
N MET A 233 15.21 3.09 -20.27
CA MET A 233 16.50 2.59 -19.80
C MET A 233 16.38 1.15 -19.29
N LYS A 234 17.50 0.41 -19.37
CA LYS A 234 17.61 -0.95 -18.80
C LYS A 234 18.04 -0.97 -17.32
N LYS A 235 18.59 0.14 -16.81
CA LYS A 235 19.05 0.27 -15.43
C LYS A 235 18.10 1.15 -14.64
N LYS A 236 17.83 0.77 -13.39
CA LYS A 236 16.96 1.54 -12.51
C LYS A 236 17.60 2.89 -12.19
N ALA A 237 16.80 3.93 -12.27
CA ALA A 237 17.17 5.29 -11.91
C ALA A 237 15.92 6.03 -11.40
N ASP A 238 16.13 7.01 -10.54
CA ASP A 238 15.03 7.81 -9.99
C ASP A 238 14.36 8.68 -11.05
N VAL A 239 13.10 9.02 -10.79
CA VAL A 239 12.35 9.96 -11.64
C VAL A 239 13.01 11.34 -11.63
N PHE A 240 13.03 11.98 -12.79
CA PHE A 240 13.52 13.35 -12.92
C PHE A 240 12.38 14.32 -13.21
N TRP A 241 12.50 15.49 -12.59
CA TRP A 241 11.53 16.58 -12.71
C TRP A 241 12.07 17.58 -13.71
N ILE A 242 11.27 17.94 -14.71
CA ILE A 242 11.63 19.03 -15.60
C ILE A 242 11.19 20.37 -14.99
N PRO A 243 11.92 21.47 -15.24
CA PRO A 243 11.58 22.78 -14.67
C PRO A 243 10.25 23.32 -15.22
N GLN A 244 9.86 22.90 -16.43
CA GLN A 244 8.58 23.27 -17.05
C GLN A 244 7.40 22.61 -16.34
N ARG A 245 6.28 23.33 -16.32
CA ARG A 245 5.03 22.89 -15.70
C ARG A 245 3.89 22.98 -16.69
N ARG A 246 2.88 22.14 -16.51
CA ARG A 246 1.64 22.15 -17.27
C ARG A 246 0.50 22.78 -16.46
N SER A 247 -0.54 23.23 -17.17
CA SER A 247 -1.81 23.62 -16.55
C SER A 247 -2.53 22.40 -15.96
N VAL A 248 -3.41 22.66 -14.99
CA VAL A 248 -4.25 21.61 -14.40
C VAL A 248 -5.32 21.22 -15.42
N PRO A 249 -5.56 19.92 -15.66
CA PRO A 249 -6.63 19.47 -16.53
C PRO A 249 -7.99 20.02 -16.08
N THR A 250 -8.79 20.53 -17.03
CA THR A 250 -10.14 21.06 -16.77
C THR A 250 -11.26 20.09 -17.15
N ALA A 251 -10.95 19.07 -17.96
CA ALA A 251 -11.93 18.09 -18.43
C ALA A 251 -12.45 17.14 -17.33
N PHE A 252 -11.72 17.00 -16.23
CA PHE A 252 -12.07 16.10 -15.14
C PHE A 252 -11.59 16.64 -13.80
N LYS A 253 -12.24 16.20 -12.73
CA LYS A 253 -11.85 16.53 -11.36
C LYS A 253 -10.74 15.60 -10.89
N LEU A 254 -9.67 16.17 -10.34
CA LEU A 254 -8.59 15.40 -9.75
C LEU A 254 -8.94 14.95 -8.33
N PHE A 255 -8.60 13.71 -8.01
CA PHE A 255 -8.67 13.13 -6.69
C PHE A 255 -7.28 12.63 -6.29
N THR A 256 -6.98 12.63 -4.99
CA THR A 256 -5.70 12.12 -4.46
C THR A 256 -5.95 11.18 -3.29
N GLY A 257 -5.05 10.23 -3.04
CA GLY A 257 -5.13 9.39 -1.83
C GLY A 257 -4.94 10.19 -0.54
N HIS A 258 -5.43 9.65 0.58
CA HIS A 258 -5.35 10.31 1.89
C HIS A 258 -3.90 10.44 2.39
N ASN A 259 -3.62 11.50 3.16
CA ASN A 259 -2.27 11.87 3.63
C ASN A 259 -1.64 10.86 4.62
N ARG A 260 -2.40 9.88 5.11
CA ARG A 260 -1.95 8.92 6.14
C ARG A 260 -1.49 7.58 5.58
N CYS A 261 -1.54 7.36 4.27
CA CYS A 261 -0.90 6.21 3.65
C CYS A 261 0.49 6.64 3.15
N PRO A 262 1.58 6.43 3.92
CA PRO A 262 2.93 6.81 3.49
C PRO A 262 3.47 5.92 2.35
N THR A 263 2.83 4.79 2.09
CA THR A 263 3.16 3.91 0.97
C THR A 263 2.54 4.45 -0.32
N ALA A 264 3.36 4.59 -1.37
CA ALA A 264 2.88 4.95 -2.71
C ALA A 264 2.05 3.84 -3.37
N GLN A 265 1.86 2.73 -2.67
CA GLN A 265 0.97 1.65 -3.01
C GLN A 265 -0.47 2.13 -2.74
N ILE A 266 -1.15 2.55 -3.78
CA ILE A 266 -2.60 2.72 -3.72
C ILE A 266 -3.16 1.30 -3.61
N CYS A 267 -3.49 0.81 -2.41
CA CYS A 267 -4.22 -0.45 -2.27
C CYS A 267 -5.65 -0.17 -2.72
N CYS A 268 -6.00 -0.63 -3.92
CA CYS A 268 -7.31 -0.46 -4.52
C CYS A 268 -7.95 -1.81 -4.75
N PHE A 269 -9.25 -1.88 -4.48
CA PHE A 269 -10.09 -2.95 -4.98
C PHE A 269 -10.85 -2.39 -6.19
N PHE A 270 -10.50 -2.88 -7.37
CA PHE A 270 -11.21 -2.54 -8.60
C PHE A 270 -12.18 -3.67 -8.96
N SER A 271 -13.44 -3.33 -9.20
CA SER A 271 -14.41 -4.25 -9.80
C SER A 271 -14.02 -4.55 -11.25
N LEU A 272 -14.21 -5.79 -11.68
CA LEU A 272 -13.99 -6.24 -13.06
C LEU A 272 -14.67 -5.30 -14.08
N THR A 273 -15.91 -4.90 -13.82
CA THR A 273 -16.67 -4.02 -14.72
C THR A 273 -15.99 -2.67 -14.90
N SER A 274 -15.41 -2.11 -13.83
CA SER A 274 -14.72 -0.82 -13.89
C SER A 274 -13.40 -0.92 -14.67
N LEU A 275 -12.68 -2.04 -14.51
CA LEU A 275 -11.46 -2.32 -15.25
C LEU A 275 -11.74 -2.49 -16.75
N LEU A 276 -12.81 -3.22 -17.10
CA LEU A 276 -13.28 -3.41 -18.47
C LEU A 276 -13.69 -2.10 -19.13
N ILE A 277 -14.35 -1.18 -18.40
CA ILE A 277 -14.67 0.15 -18.93
C ILE A 277 -13.38 0.92 -19.18
N THR A 278 -12.46 0.95 -18.22
CA THR A 278 -11.22 1.75 -18.29
C THR A 278 -10.30 1.27 -19.42
N LEU A 279 -10.15 -0.04 -19.60
CA LEU A 279 -9.30 -0.62 -20.65
C LEU A 279 -10.06 -0.76 -21.98
N GLY A 280 -11.37 -0.96 -21.96
CA GLY A 280 -12.23 -1.03 -23.16
C GLY A 280 -12.38 0.31 -23.88
N THR A 281 -12.34 1.43 -23.15
CA THR A 281 -12.30 2.77 -23.76
C THR A 281 -11.03 3.02 -24.59
N VAL A 282 -9.96 2.24 -24.40
CA VAL A 282 -8.75 2.34 -25.23
C VAL A 282 -8.96 1.75 -26.62
N LYS A 283 -9.93 0.84 -26.82
CA LYS A 283 -10.15 0.14 -28.10
C LYS A 283 -11.02 0.92 -29.10
N THR A 284 -11.62 2.04 -28.70
CA THR A 284 -12.49 2.87 -29.57
C THR A 284 -11.88 4.21 -29.98
N SER A 285 -10.60 4.42 -29.65
CA SER A 285 -9.80 5.58 -30.03
C SER A 285 -8.71 5.15 -31.04
N SER A 286 -9.12 4.65 -32.19
CA SER A 286 -8.28 4.54 -33.40
C SER A 286 -9.16 4.54 -34.63
#